data_AF-A0A942VSD2-F1
#
_entry.id   AF-A0A942VSD2-F1
#
_cell.length_a   1.000
_cell.length_b   1.000
_cell.length_c   1.000
_cell.angle_alpha   90.00
_cell.angle_beta   90.00
_cell.angle_gamma   90.00
#
_symmetry.space_group_name_H-M   'P 1'
#
loop_
_entity.id
_entity.type
_entity.pdbx_description
1 polymer ?
#
loop_
_entity_poly.entity_id
_entity_poly.type
_entity_poly.pdbx_seq_one_letter_code
_entity_poly.pdbx_strand_id
1 'polypeptide(L)'
;MNKRYIHITKADRDFIAKALNVTEKTVYNAIRFDDRRGNSELSAKIRKLAMDRGGIVMVVIPEIETFHDYDNVMRQYCPNGALIELDRKDGSGQVIFKGETVKTYEHVMVADINQIQAFASALR
;
A
#
# COMPACT_ATOMS: atom_id res chain seq x y z
N MET A 1 3.28 6.43 -7.89
CA MET A 1 3.76 6.13 -6.53
C MET A 1 2.58 6.23 -5.59
N ASN A 2 2.32 5.21 -4.77
CA ASN A 2 1.21 5.23 -3.83
C ASN A 2 1.43 6.35 -2.80
N LYS A 3 0.36 7.10 -2.48
CA LYS A 3 0.45 8.19 -1.49
C LYS A 3 0.84 7.56 -0.15
N ARG A 4 1.89 8.06 0.49
CA ARG A 4 2.33 7.59 1.82
C ARG A 4 2.25 8.71 2.85
N TYR A 5 2.06 8.35 4.10
CA TYR A 5 2.05 9.31 5.21
C TYR A 5 2.51 8.64 6.51
N ILE A 6 2.97 9.42 7.48
CA ILE A 6 3.26 8.94 8.83
C ILE A 6 1.99 9.15 9.67
N HIS A 7 1.39 8.05 10.12
CA HIS A 7 0.28 8.09 11.05
C HIS A 7 0.81 8.35 12.46
N ILE A 8 0.30 9.43 13.08
CA ILE A 8 0.60 9.84 14.44
C ILE A 8 -0.66 10.41 15.09
N THR A 9 -0.71 10.38 16.43
CA THR A 9 -1.85 10.93 17.18
C THR A 9 -1.91 12.45 17.05
N LYS A 10 -3.02 13.06 17.48
CA LYS A 10 -3.10 14.52 17.57
C LYS A 10 -2.11 15.08 18.60
N ALA A 11 -1.98 14.44 19.76
CA ALA A 11 -1.06 14.86 20.80
C ALA A 11 0.40 14.92 20.30
N ASP A 12 0.80 13.97 19.45
CA ASP A 12 2.14 13.98 18.84
C ASP A 12 2.31 15.11 17.83
N ARG A 13 1.29 15.42 17.02
CA ARG A 13 1.34 16.58 16.11
C ARG A 13 1.52 17.88 16.88
N ASP A 14 0.76 18.06 17.95
CA ASP A 14 0.79 19.27 18.79
C ASP A 14 2.15 19.39 19.50
N PHE A 15 2.70 18.27 19.99
CA PHE A 15 4.03 18.21 20.57
C PHE A 15 5.11 18.63 19.56
N ILE A 16 5.11 18.04 18.37
CA ILE A 16 6.09 18.33 17.32
C ILE A 16 6.00 19.80 16.88
N ALA A 17 4.78 20.31 16.71
CA ALA A 17 4.53 21.70 16.35
C ALA A 17 5.16 22.66 17.37
N LYS A 18 4.92 22.41 18.67
CA LYS A 18 5.52 23.20 19.77
C LYS A 18 7.04 23.04 19.84
N ALA A 19 7.54 21.81 19.78
CA ALA A 19 8.97 21.51 19.91
C ALA A 19 9.82 22.16 18.80
N LEU A 20 9.26 22.32 17.60
CA LEU A 20 9.95 22.91 16.45
C LEU A 20 9.51 24.35 16.16
N ASN A 21 8.62 24.93 16.98
CA ASN A 21 8.03 26.25 16.78
C ASN A 21 7.44 26.45 15.37
N VAL A 22 6.62 25.48 14.94
CA VAL A 22 5.93 25.48 13.63
C VAL A 22 4.43 25.33 13.79
N THR A 23 3.68 25.65 12.74
CA THR A 23 2.23 25.39 12.70
C THR A 23 1.94 23.89 12.58
N GLU A 24 0.80 23.42 13.09
CA GLU A 24 0.30 22.06 12.83
C GLU A 24 0.21 21.75 11.33
N LYS A 25 -0.10 22.75 10.50
CA LYS A 25 -0.15 22.59 9.03
C LYS A 25 1.22 22.26 8.44
N THR A 26 2.30 22.83 8.97
CA THR A 26 3.68 22.48 8.59
C THR A 26 3.97 21.02 8.94
N VAL A 27 3.56 20.59 10.15
CA VAL A 27 3.69 19.18 10.57
C VAL A 27 2.91 18.27 9.63
N TYR A 28 1.65 18.60 9.34
CA TYR A 28 0.78 17.84 8.44
C TYR A 28 1.38 17.64 7.04
N ASN A 29 1.91 18.71 6.44
CA ASN A 29 2.55 18.64 5.12
C ASN A 29 3.79 17.75 5.14
N ALA A 30 4.59 17.83 6.20
CA ALA A 30 5.82 17.04 6.35
C ALA A 30 5.53 15.54 6.52
N ILE A 31 4.56 15.17 7.38
CA ILE A 31 4.21 13.76 7.63
C ILE A 31 3.47 13.12 6.44
N ARG A 32 2.82 13.91 5.57
CA ARG A 32 2.17 13.43 4.34
C ARG A 32 3.05 13.50 3.09
N PHE A 33 4.32 13.88 3.24
CA PHE A 33 5.25 14.03 2.12
C PHE A 33 4.67 14.94 1.02
N ASP A 34 4.08 16.08 1.40
CA ASP A 34 3.51 17.03 0.45
C ASP A 34 4.56 17.47 -0.58
N ASP A 35 4.24 17.36 -1.87
CA ASP A 35 5.21 17.58 -2.94
C ASP A 35 5.79 19.00 -2.95
N ARG A 36 5.00 20.00 -2.55
CA ARG A 36 5.39 21.41 -2.59
C ARG A 36 6.02 21.89 -1.30
N ARG A 37 5.61 21.34 -0.15
CA ARG A 37 5.93 21.88 1.18
C ARG A 37 6.53 20.86 2.15
N GLY A 38 6.58 19.58 1.80
CA GLY A 38 7.06 18.48 2.63
C GLY A 38 8.50 18.04 2.37
N ASN A 39 9.22 18.72 1.47
CA ASN A 39 10.55 18.31 0.99
C ASN A 39 11.71 19.17 1.52
N SER A 40 11.50 19.90 2.63
CA SER A 40 12.54 20.68 3.30
C SER A 40 13.31 19.87 4.35
N GLU A 41 14.49 20.36 4.75
CA GLU A 41 15.25 19.81 5.89
C GLU A 41 14.42 19.83 7.19
N LEU A 42 13.65 20.91 7.40
CA LEU A 42 12.69 21.00 8.51
C LEU A 42 11.64 19.89 8.45
N SER A 43 11.13 19.57 7.26
CA SER A 43 10.18 18.47 7.07
C SER A 43 10.82 17.12 7.39
N ALA A 44 12.09 16.93 7.06
CA ALA A 44 12.83 15.72 7.44
C ALA A 44 12.98 15.60 8.98
N LYS A 45 13.27 16.70 9.68
CA LYS A 45 13.31 16.75 11.16
C LYS A 45 11.95 16.42 11.78
N ILE A 46 10.87 16.99 11.25
CA ILE A 46 9.50 16.65 11.65
C ILE A 46 9.23 15.16 11.52
N ARG A 47 9.56 14.55 10.37
CA ARG A 47 9.34 13.13 10.15
C ARG A 47 10.16 12.26 11.09
N LYS A 48 11.42 12.62 11.35
CA LYS A 48 12.26 11.92 12.32
C LYS A 48 11.61 11.93 13.70
N LEU A 49 11.19 13.09 14.18
CA LEU A 49 10.53 13.21 15.48
C LEU A 49 9.18 12.48 15.53
N ALA A 50 8.43 12.44 14.43
CA ALA A 50 7.20 11.65 14.32
C ALA A 50 7.48 10.14 14.46
N MET A 51 8.54 9.62 13.83
CA MET A 51 8.94 8.23 13.95
C MET A 51 9.47 7.90 15.36
N ASP A 52 10.28 8.78 15.96
CA ASP A 52 10.79 8.62 17.33
C ASP A 52 9.65 8.56 18.37
N ARG A 53 8.47 9.10 18.03
CA ARG A 53 7.25 9.05 18.85
C ARG A 53 6.33 7.88 18.51
N GLY A 54 6.81 6.88 17.77
CA GLY A 54 6.04 5.69 17.40
C GLY A 54 5.14 5.88 16.17
N GLY A 55 5.39 6.90 15.36
CA GLY A 55 4.69 7.08 14.10
C GLY A 55 4.90 5.89 13.15
N ILE A 56 3.84 5.52 12.43
CA ILE A 56 3.87 4.38 11.51
C ILE A 56 3.74 4.89 10.08
N VAL A 57 4.62 4.45 9.19
CA VAL A 57 4.51 4.78 7.76
C VAL A 57 3.36 3.97 7.16
N MET A 58 2.32 4.67 6.75
CA MET A 58 1.16 4.13 6.06
C MET A 58 1.25 4.44 4.57
N VAL A 59 0.76 3.52 3.75
CA VAL A 59 0.59 3.70 2.31
C VAL A 59 -0.90 3.61 1.99
N VAL A 60 -1.39 4.54 1.17
CA VAL A 60 -2.74 4.53 0.63
C VAL A 60 -2.73 3.73 -0.66
N ILE A 61 -3.39 2.58 -0.62
CA ILE A 61 -3.60 1.71 -1.77
C ILE A 61 -5.11 1.59 -2.02
N PRO A 62 -5.55 1.36 -3.26
CA PRO A 62 -6.90 0.87 -3.50
C PRO A 62 -7.14 -0.37 -2.64
N GLU A 63 -8.33 -0.44 -2.03
CA GLU A 63 -8.75 -1.65 -1.35
C GLU A 63 -8.86 -2.78 -2.38
N ILE A 64 -8.27 -3.93 -2.04
CA ILE A 64 -8.27 -5.12 -2.87
C ILE A 64 -8.66 -6.27 -1.95
N GLU A 65 -9.84 -6.82 -2.18
CA GLU A 65 -10.30 -7.99 -1.43
C GLU A 65 -9.46 -9.20 -1.83
N THR A 66 -8.87 -9.86 -0.83
CA THR A 66 -8.11 -11.10 -1.01
C THR A 66 -8.65 -12.13 -0.03
N PHE A 67 -9.24 -13.19 -0.56
CA PHE A 67 -9.81 -14.30 0.21
C PHE A 67 -8.87 -15.51 0.17
N HIS A 68 -8.78 -16.20 1.30
CA HIS A 68 -8.11 -17.47 1.42
C HIS A 68 -9.18 -18.52 1.75
N ASP A 69 -9.63 -19.21 0.71
CA ASP A 69 -10.80 -20.08 0.81
C ASP A 69 -10.44 -21.46 1.37
N TYR A 70 -11.48 -22.17 1.83
CA TYR A 70 -11.38 -23.53 2.38
C TYR A 70 -10.81 -24.55 1.39
N ASP A 71 -11.05 -24.33 0.09
CA ASP A 71 -10.52 -25.16 -1.00
C ASP A 71 -8.99 -25.01 -1.20
N ASN A 72 -8.34 -24.15 -0.42
CA ASN A 72 -6.95 -23.72 -0.49
C ASN A 72 -6.62 -22.79 -1.66
N VAL A 73 -7.61 -22.21 -2.32
CA VAL A 73 -7.39 -21.19 -3.35
C VAL A 73 -7.31 -19.81 -2.70
N MET A 74 -6.32 -19.01 -3.10
CA MET A 74 -6.28 -17.59 -2.84
C MET A 74 -6.97 -16.87 -4.00
N ARG A 75 -8.00 -16.07 -3.71
CA ARG A 75 -8.72 -15.27 -4.70
C ARG A 75 -8.51 -13.80 -4.44
N GLN A 76 -8.04 -13.06 -5.43
CA GLN A 76 -7.81 -11.62 -5.32
C GLN A 76 -8.61 -10.86 -6.40
N TYR A 77 -9.48 -9.96 -5.94
CA TYR A 77 -10.39 -9.20 -6.78
C TYR A 77 -9.79 -7.83 -7.10
N CYS A 78 -9.26 -7.67 -8.31
CA CYS A 78 -8.65 -6.41 -8.74
C CYS A 78 -9.74 -5.39 -9.12
N PRO A 79 -9.53 -4.08 -8.85
CA PRO A 79 -10.53 -3.04 -9.12
C PRO A 79 -10.91 -2.86 -10.59
N ASN A 80 -10.09 -3.36 -11.53
CA ASN A 80 -10.36 -3.31 -12.97
C ASN A 80 -11.24 -4.48 -13.45
N GLY A 81 -11.71 -5.36 -12.56
CA GLY A 81 -12.49 -6.54 -12.92
C GLY A 81 -11.66 -7.77 -13.29
N ALA A 82 -10.35 -7.75 -13.02
CA ALA A 82 -9.52 -8.95 -13.05
C ALA A 82 -9.67 -9.73 -11.73
N LEU A 83 -9.63 -11.05 -11.82
CA LEU A 83 -9.59 -11.98 -10.70
C LEU A 83 -8.31 -12.81 -10.83
N ILE A 84 -7.55 -12.87 -9.75
CA ILE A 84 -6.40 -13.77 -9.62
C ILE A 84 -6.83 -14.93 -8.74
N GLU A 85 -6.65 -16.16 -9.22
CA GLU A 85 -6.82 -17.38 -8.42
C GLU A 85 -5.48 -18.12 -8.37
N LEU A 86 -5.00 -18.42 -7.16
CA LEU A 86 -3.78 -19.20 -6.94
C LEU A 86 -4.10 -20.40 -6.04
N ASP A 87 -3.92 -21.61 -6.54
CA ASP A 87 -4.10 -22.84 -5.76
C ASP A 87 -2.86 -23.09 -4.89
N ARG A 88 -3.06 -23.17 -3.57
CA ARG A 88 -1.97 -23.39 -2.61
C ARG A 88 -1.59 -24.86 -2.42
N LYS A 89 -2.31 -25.80 -3.05
CA LYS A 89 -2.00 -27.24 -2.99
C LYS A 89 -0.94 -27.62 -4.00
N ASP A 90 -1.10 -27.20 -5.25
CA ASP A 90 -0.23 -27.58 -6.36
C ASP A 90 0.56 -26.41 -6.98
N GLY A 91 0.25 -25.18 -6.57
CA GLY A 91 0.89 -23.97 -7.09
C GLY A 91 0.40 -23.58 -8.48
N SER A 92 -0.73 -24.10 -8.96
CA SER A 92 -1.35 -23.61 -10.19
C SER A 92 -1.97 -22.23 -9.96
N GLY A 93 -2.10 -21.45 -11.04
CA GLY A 93 -2.73 -20.14 -10.95
C GLY A 93 -3.34 -19.68 -12.27
N GLN A 94 -4.31 -18.79 -12.17
CA GLN A 94 -4.95 -18.18 -13.33
C GLN A 94 -5.34 -16.73 -13.08
N VAL A 95 -5.37 -15.97 -14.16
CA VAL A 95 -5.93 -14.63 -14.20
C VAL A 95 -7.14 -14.65 -15.12
N ILE A 96 -8.29 -14.33 -14.54
CA ILE A 96 -9.56 -14.20 -15.25
C ILE A 96 -9.85 -12.71 -15.41
N PHE A 97 -10.25 -12.29 -16.60
CA PHE A 97 -10.64 -10.91 -16.87
C PHE A 97 -11.97 -10.89 -17.60
N LYS A 98 -12.97 -10.22 -17.02
CA LYS A 98 -14.33 -10.14 -17.57
C LYS A 98 -14.94 -11.51 -17.91
N GLY A 99 -14.64 -12.52 -17.09
CA GLY A 99 -15.15 -13.88 -17.21
C GLY A 99 -14.31 -14.83 -18.07
N GLU A 100 -13.24 -14.36 -18.70
CA GLU A 100 -12.37 -15.18 -19.54
C GLU A 100 -11.00 -15.39 -18.89
N THR A 101 -10.50 -16.63 -18.89
CA THR A 101 -9.13 -16.92 -18.47
C THR A 101 -8.16 -16.37 -19.51
N VAL A 102 -7.46 -15.29 -19.15
CA VAL A 102 -6.52 -14.60 -20.05
C VAL A 102 -5.08 -15.07 -19.86
N LYS A 103 -4.77 -15.73 -18.73
CA LYS A 103 -3.45 -16.29 -18.47
C LYS A 103 -3.50 -17.38 -17.42
N THR A 104 -2.70 -18.43 -17.62
CA THR A 104 -2.47 -19.51 -16.67
C THR A 104 -1.00 -19.55 -16.26
N TYR A 105 -0.74 -20.11 -15.08
CA TYR A 105 0.57 -20.28 -14.49
C TYR A 105 0.66 -21.68 -13.85
N GLU A 106 1.84 -22.28 -13.95
CA GLU A 106 2.17 -23.54 -13.28
C GLU A 106 3.29 -23.27 -12.28
N HIS A 107 3.27 -23.98 -11.15
CA HIS A 107 4.31 -23.90 -10.11
C HIS A 107 4.61 -22.46 -9.61
N VAL A 108 3.56 -21.68 -9.38
CA VAL A 108 3.64 -20.31 -8.87
C VAL A 108 4.38 -20.27 -7.54
N MET A 109 5.46 -19.49 -7.49
CA MET A 109 6.17 -19.16 -6.27
C MET A 109 5.64 -17.86 -5.68
N VAL A 110 5.85 -17.66 -4.37
CA VAL A 110 5.53 -16.39 -3.69
C VAL A 110 6.21 -15.19 -4.38
N ALA A 111 7.41 -15.38 -4.94
CA ALA A 111 8.14 -14.36 -5.66
C ALA A 111 7.44 -13.90 -6.96
N ASP A 112 6.61 -14.74 -7.56
CA ASP A 112 5.93 -14.47 -8.83
C ASP A 112 4.67 -13.63 -8.64
N ILE A 113 4.07 -13.66 -7.43
CA ILE A 113 2.78 -13.03 -7.13
C ILE A 113 2.76 -11.55 -7.51
N ASN A 114 3.84 -10.82 -7.22
CA ASN A 114 3.93 -9.39 -7.58
C ASN A 114 3.82 -9.16 -9.10
N GLN A 115 4.40 -10.04 -9.90
CA GLN A 115 4.33 -9.95 -11.36
C GLN A 115 2.94 -10.33 -11.88
N ILE A 116 2.32 -11.34 -11.28
CA ILE A 116 0.94 -11.76 -11.59
C ILE A 116 -0.04 -10.61 -11.28
N GLN A 117 0.10 -9.96 -10.13
CA GLN A 117 -0.70 -8.80 -9.73
C GLN A 117 -0.50 -7.60 -10.66
N ALA A 118 0.74 -7.32 -11.05
CA ALA A 118 1.06 -6.25 -12.00
C ALA A 118 0.42 -6.52 -13.37
N PHE A 119 0.47 -7.76 -13.86
CA PHE A 119 -0.20 -8.18 -15.08
C PHE A 119 -1.72 -8.00 -14.98
N ALA A 120 -2.35 -8.56 -13.95
CA ALA A 120 -3.80 -8.49 -13.76
C ALA A 120 -4.30 -7.04 -13.67
N SER A 121 -3.58 -6.18 -12.94
CA SER A 121 -3.93 -4.76 -12.77
C SER A 121 -3.78 -3.91 -14.05
N ALA A 122 -3.01 -4.40 -15.03
CA ALA A 122 -2.77 -3.69 -16.30
C ALA A 122 -3.81 -3.98 -17.38
N LEU A 123 -4.68 -4.98 -17.18
CA LEU A 123 -5.73 -5.37 -18.14
C LEU A 123 -6.78 -4.26 -18.29
N ARG A 124 -7.33 -4.11 -19.52
CA ARG A 124 -8.30 -3.07 -19.90
C ARG A 124 -9.45 -3.64 -20.71
#